data_AF-A0A1X0IXG8-F1
#
_entry.id   AF-A0A1X0IXG8-F1
#
_cell.length_a   1.000
_cell.length_b   1.000
_cell.length_c   1.000
_cell.angle_alpha   90.00
_cell.angle_beta   90.00
_cell.angle_gamma   90.00
#
_symmetry.space_group_name_H-M   'P 1'
#
loop_
_entity.id
_entity.type
_entity.pdbx_description
1 polymer ?
#
loop_
_entity_poly.entity_id
_entity_poly.type
_entity_poly.pdbx_seq_one_letter_code
_entity_poly.pdbx_strand_id
1 'polypeptide(L)'
;MFDNWRVRRRGQHCQATVVHAQQAAKIATNDYRKYQFVVDVHPPGAEPVRLEITETFTVGGLKPAVGDIVGVRWDATSNRAVFDLDGDPRYDIKALRAQQDARRKDLLDQPPD
;
A
#
# COMPACT_ATOMS: atom_id res chain seq x y z
N MET A 1 10.74 -7.34 -14.00
CA MET A 1 11.02 -7.15 -12.55
C MET A 1 11.79 -5.86 -12.24
N PHE A 2 12.63 -5.33 -13.15
CA PHE A 2 13.44 -4.12 -12.89
C PHE A 2 12.67 -2.77 -12.84
N ASP A 3 11.51 -2.65 -13.50
CA ASP A 3 10.73 -1.40 -13.52
C ASP A 3 10.15 -1.01 -12.15
N ASN A 4 9.60 -1.95 -11.39
CA ASN A 4 8.92 -1.63 -10.14
C ASN A 4 9.88 -1.04 -9.10
N TRP A 5 11.15 -1.47 -9.07
CA TRP A 5 12.16 -0.87 -8.20
C TRP A 5 12.45 0.59 -8.57
N ARG A 6 12.47 0.92 -9.86
CA ARG A 6 12.67 2.29 -10.34
C ARG A 6 11.51 3.18 -9.91
N VAL A 7 10.26 2.71 -10.07
CA VAL A 7 9.07 3.44 -9.63
C VAL A 7 9.06 3.60 -8.10
N ARG A 8 9.42 2.57 -7.32
CA ARG A 8 9.51 2.70 -5.85
C ARG A 8 10.49 3.79 -5.42
N ARG A 9 11.63 3.94 -6.12
CA ARG A 9 12.69 4.86 -5.72
C ARG A 9 12.54 6.28 -6.29
N ARG A 10 11.96 6.43 -7.48
CA ARG A 10 11.88 7.71 -8.21
C ARG A 10 10.45 8.16 -8.53
N GLY A 11 9.46 7.31 -8.29
CA GLY A 11 8.06 7.65 -8.48
C GLY A 11 7.62 8.75 -7.53
N GLN A 12 6.72 9.58 -8.03
CA GLN A 12 6.03 10.59 -7.25
C GLN A 12 5.09 9.91 -6.25
N HIS A 13 5.10 10.38 -5.00
CA HIS A 13 4.12 9.95 -4.02
C HIS A 13 2.77 10.56 -4.35
N CYS A 14 1.76 9.70 -4.51
CA CYS A 14 0.39 10.07 -4.76
C CYS A 14 -0.54 9.20 -3.92
N GLN A 15 -1.81 9.59 -3.84
CA GLN A 15 -2.86 8.72 -3.35
C GLN A 15 -3.52 7.99 -4.52
N ALA A 16 -3.99 6.78 -4.24
CA ALA A 16 -4.81 6.03 -5.17
C ALA A 16 -6.00 5.39 -4.48
N THR A 17 -7.13 5.36 -5.18
CA THR A 17 -8.34 4.68 -4.73
C THR A 17 -8.37 3.28 -5.33
N VAL A 18 -8.52 2.24 -4.51
CA VAL A 18 -8.64 0.87 -5.00
C VAL A 18 -10.05 0.65 -5.55
N VAL A 19 -10.16 0.45 -6.86
CA VAL A 19 -11.43 0.24 -7.55
C VAL A 19 -11.77 -1.25 -7.64
N HIS A 20 -10.74 -2.08 -7.79
CA HIS A 20 -10.90 -3.52 -7.91
C HIS A 20 -9.73 -4.26 -7.27
N ALA A 21 -10.01 -5.43 -6.70
CA ALA A 21 -9.01 -6.32 -6.14
C ALA A 21 -9.41 -7.77 -6.40
N GLN A 22 -8.55 -8.51 -7.10
CA GLN A 22 -8.78 -9.92 -7.41
C GLN A 22 -7.54 -10.75 -7.08
N GLN A 23 -7.74 -11.95 -6.54
CA GLN A 23 -6.66 -12.92 -6.40
C GLN A 23 -6.32 -13.50 -7.78
N ALA A 24 -5.04 -13.49 -8.15
CA ALA A 24 -4.58 -14.14 -9.37
C ALA A 24 -4.61 -15.66 -9.21
N ALA A 25 -5.01 -16.38 -10.27
CA ALA A 25 -5.14 -17.84 -10.25
C ALA A 25 -3.80 -18.58 -10.01
N LYS A 26 -2.67 -17.93 -10.31
CA LYS A 26 -1.33 -18.52 -10.10
C LYS A 26 -0.85 -18.22 -8.68
N ILE A 27 -0.89 -19.25 -7.83
CA ILE A 27 -0.38 -19.22 -6.45
C ILE A 27 1.13 -18.93 -6.49
N ALA A 28 1.61 -17.96 -5.71
CA ALA A 28 3.03 -17.62 -5.67
C ALA A 28 3.82 -18.65 -4.85
N THR A 29 3.29 -19.06 -3.70
CA THR A 29 3.74 -20.14 -2.80
C THR A 29 2.66 -20.36 -1.71
N ASN A 30 2.78 -21.37 -0.83
CA ASN A 30 1.75 -21.67 0.19
C ASN A 30 1.45 -20.47 1.12
N ASP A 31 2.47 -19.65 1.43
CA ASP A 31 2.37 -18.52 2.34
C ASP A 31 2.02 -17.18 1.65
N TYR A 32 2.02 -17.15 0.32
CA TYR A 32 1.88 -15.92 -0.46
C TYR A 32 0.88 -16.05 -1.61
N ARG A 33 -0.03 -15.09 -1.70
CA ARG A 33 -1.01 -14.96 -2.78
C ARG A 33 -0.69 -13.75 -3.63
N LYS A 34 -0.71 -13.96 -4.94
CA LYS A 34 -0.59 -12.89 -5.93
C LYS A 34 -1.97 -12.27 -6.13
N TYR A 35 -2.03 -10.95 -6.11
CA TYR A 35 -3.26 -10.17 -6.34
C TYR A 35 -3.04 -9.18 -7.48
N GLN A 36 -4.11 -8.92 -8.21
CA GLN A 36 -4.22 -7.87 -9.20
C GLN A 36 -5.21 -6.84 -8.69
N PHE A 37 -4.79 -5.59 -8.69
CA PHE A 37 -5.57 -4.45 -8.25
C PHE A 37 -5.75 -3.50 -9.42
N VAL A 38 -6.93 -2.92 -9.51
CA VAL A 38 -7.17 -1.74 -10.35
C VAL A 38 -7.32 -0.57 -9.40
N VAL A 39 -6.51 0.46 -9.62
CA VAL A 39 -6.50 1.66 -8.78
C VAL A 39 -6.66 2.90 -9.64
N ASP A 40 -7.39 3.89 -9.13
CA ASP A 40 -7.42 5.22 -9.70
C ASP A 40 -6.39 6.06 -8.95
N VAL A 41 -5.26 6.35 -9.61
CA VAL A 41 -4.19 7.20 -9.06
C VAL A 41 -4.58 8.65 -9.27
N HIS A 42 -4.41 9.48 -8.24
CA HIS A 42 -4.69 10.91 -8.28
C HIS A 42 -3.37 11.69 -8.16
N PRO A 43 -2.71 12.04 -9.28
CA PRO A 43 -1.56 12.93 -9.24
C PRO A 43 -1.99 14.36 -8.88
N PRO A 44 -1.16 15.11 -8.16
CA PRO A 44 -1.50 16.48 -7.78
C PRO A 44 -1.64 17.35 -9.04
N GLY A 45 -2.83 17.91 -9.24
CA GLY A 45 -3.12 18.82 -10.36
C GLY A 45 -3.37 18.15 -11.71
N ALA A 46 -3.59 16.84 -11.75
CA ALA A 46 -3.94 16.11 -12.96
C ALA A 46 -5.21 15.27 -12.78
N GLU A 47 -5.81 14.85 -13.90
CA GLU A 47 -6.93 13.92 -13.91
C GLU A 47 -6.53 12.54 -13.34
N PRO A 48 -7.46 11.82 -12.69
CA PRO A 48 -7.19 10.50 -12.18
C PRO A 48 -6.81 9.53 -13.31
N VAL A 49 -5.79 8.71 -13.08
CA VAL A 49 -5.33 7.70 -14.04
C VAL A 49 -5.60 6.31 -13.47
N ARG A 50 -6.37 5.52 -14.22
CA ARG A 50 -6.63 4.12 -13.86
C ARG A 50 -5.44 3.23 -14.24
N LEU A 51 -4.89 2.54 -13.25
CA LEU A 51 -3.73 1.67 -13.41
C LEU A 51 -3.95 0.30 -12.78
N GLU A 52 -3.27 -0.70 -13.33
CA GLU A 52 -3.21 -2.04 -12.76
C GLU A 52 -1.94 -2.22 -11.94
N ILE A 53 -2.09 -2.65 -10.69
CA ILE A 53 -0.99 -3.02 -9.81
C ILE A 53 -1.07 -4.51 -9.55
N THR A 54 0.03 -5.21 -9.78
CA THR A 54 0.15 -6.63 -9.46
C THR A 54 1.18 -6.81 -8.37
N GLU A 55 0.75 -7.32 -7.22
CA GLU A 55 1.60 -7.48 -6.04
C GLU A 55 1.26 -8.75 -5.26
N THR A 56 2.23 -9.23 -4.50
CA THR A 56 2.12 -10.47 -3.72
C THR A 56 1.97 -10.11 -2.25
N PHE A 57 0.92 -10.61 -1.62
CA PHE A 57 0.64 -10.42 -0.19
C PHE A 57 0.70 -11.78 0.52
N THR A 58 1.00 -11.78 1.83
CA THR A 58 0.89 -12.99 2.65
C THR A 58 -0.58 -13.40 2.80
N VAL A 59 -0.85 -14.71 2.94
CA VAL A 59 -2.24 -15.22 3.03
C VAL A 59 -3.02 -14.61 4.21
N GLY A 60 -2.33 -14.33 5.32
CA GLY A 60 -2.89 -13.62 6.49
C GLY A 60 -2.56 -12.13 6.55
N GLY A 61 -1.98 -11.55 5.50
CA GLY A 61 -1.58 -10.15 5.46
C GLY A 61 -2.75 -9.20 5.24
N LEU A 62 -2.62 -7.99 5.79
CA LEU A 62 -3.56 -6.90 5.55
C LEU A 62 -3.30 -6.35 4.14
N LYS A 63 -4.20 -6.67 3.21
CA LYS A 63 -4.17 -6.16 1.84
C LYS A 63 -5.18 -5.03 1.66
N PRO A 64 -4.95 -4.09 0.74
CA PRO A 64 -5.96 -3.11 0.37
C PRO A 64 -7.26 -3.77 -0.12
N ALA A 65 -8.40 -3.21 0.25
CA ALA A 65 -9.73 -3.59 -0.20
C ALA A 65 -10.29 -2.55 -1.17
N VAL A 66 -11.35 -2.94 -1.90
CA VAL A 66 -12.05 -2.03 -2.80
C VAL A 66 -12.66 -0.88 -1.99
N GLY A 67 -12.44 0.36 -2.44
CA GLY A 67 -12.83 1.58 -1.76
C GLY A 67 -11.74 2.21 -0.89
N ASP A 68 -10.65 1.48 -0.60
CA ASP A 68 -9.56 2.03 0.21
C ASP A 68 -8.77 3.08 -0.55
N ILE A 69 -8.40 4.15 0.15
CA ILE A 69 -7.44 5.15 -0.31
C ILE A 69 -6.09 4.79 0.28
N VAL A 70 -5.12 4.54 -0.58
CA VAL A 70 -3.78 4.07 -0.20
C VAL A 70 -2.68 4.90 -0.85
N GLY A 71 -1.52 4.93 -0.19
CA GLY A 71 -0.31 5.54 -0.74
C GLY A 71 0.23 4.71 -1.90
N VAL A 72 0.62 5.38 -2.98
CA VAL A 72 1.30 4.78 -4.13
C VAL A 72 2.48 5.63 -4.57
N ARG A 73 3.46 4.97 -5.19
CA ARG A 73 4.46 5.63 -6.03
C ARG A 73 4.04 5.50 -7.48
N TRP A 74 3.87 6.63 -8.18
CA TRP A 74 3.51 6.68 -9.58
C TRP A 74 4.63 7.28 -10.42
N ASP A 75 4.89 6.70 -11.58
CA ASP A 75 5.79 7.25 -12.60
C ASP A 75 5.00 7.48 -13.90
N ALA A 76 4.85 8.76 -14.26
CA ALA A 76 4.17 9.18 -15.47
C ALA A 76 4.87 8.68 -16.75
N THR A 77 6.20 8.51 -16.71
CA THR A 77 7.01 8.12 -17.88
C THR A 77 6.72 6.68 -18.31
N SER A 78 6.63 5.78 -17.33
CA SER A 78 6.34 4.36 -17.57
C SER A 78 4.84 4.04 -17.44
N ASN A 79 4.03 5.03 -17.04
CA ASN A 79 2.61 4.90 -16.69
C ASN A 79 2.36 3.73 -15.73
N ARG A 80 3.16 3.67 -14.66
CA ARG A 80 3.12 2.59 -13.67
C ARG A 80 2.96 3.13 -12.28
N ALA A 81 2.24 2.39 -11.45
CA ALA A 81 2.13 2.63 -10.03
C ALA A 81 2.52 1.37 -9.24
N VAL A 82 3.03 1.58 -8.03
CA VAL A 82 3.33 0.55 -7.05
C VAL A 82 2.81 1.01 -5.69
N PHE A 83 2.31 0.10 -4.88
CA PHE A 83 1.86 0.47 -3.55
C PHE A 83 3.03 0.93 -2.68
N ASP A 84 2.76 1.94 -1.86
CA ASP A 84 3.65 2.50 -0.83
C ASP A 84 2.90 2.43 0.50
N LEU A 85 2.74 1.20 1.01
CA LEU A 85 1.98 0.89 2.24
C LEU A 85 2.88 0.90 3.50
N ASP A 86 4.19 1.04 3.31
CA ASP A 86 5.15 1.03 4.41
C ASP A 86 4.84 2.20 5.35
N GLY A 87 4.69 1.90 6.65
CA GLY A 87 4.33 2.89 7.66
C GLY A 87 2.83 3.12 7.86
N ASP A 88 1.95 2.58 7.03
CA ASP A 88 0.50 2.62 7.30
C ASP A 88 0.13 1.49 8.29
N PRO A 89 -0.31 1.79 9.52
CA PRO A 89 -0.63 0.76 10.52
C PRO A 89 -1.79 -0.17 10.10
N ARG A 90 -2.56 0.19 9.07
CA ARG A 90 -3.60 -0.67 8.49
C ARG A 90 -3.02 -1.83 7.68
N TYR A 91 -1.79 -1.68 7.17
CA TYR A 91 -1.19 -2.64 6.24
C TYR A 91 0.21 -3.10 6.70
N ASP A 92 0.88 -2.33 7.57
CA ASP A 92 2.17 -2.63 8.16
C ASP A 92 2.03 -2.93 9.66
N ILE A 93 2.17 -4.21 10.01
CA ILE A 93 2.12 -4.71 11.40
C ILE A 93 3.21 -4.07 12.27
N LYS A 94 4.37 -3.70 11.70
CA LYS A 94 5.43 -3.02 12.46
C LYS A 94 4.99 -1.60 12.82
N ALA A 95 4.38 -0.88 11.88
CA ALA A 95 3.81 0.44 12.14
C ALA A 95 2.68 0.38 13.18
N LEU A 96 1.82 -0.65 13.12
CA LEU A 96 0.78 -0.88 14.12
C LEU A 96 1.39 -1.09 15.53
N ARG A 97 2.42 -1.92 15.65
CA ARG A 97 3.10 -2.16 16.94
C ARG A 97 3.78 -0.91 17.46
N ALA A 98 4.46 -0.16 16.59
CA ALA A 98 5.10 1.11 16.96
C ALA A 98 4.07 2.13 17.48
N GLN A 99 2.88 2.20 16.87
CA GLN A 99 1.78 3.06 17.35
C GLN A 99 1.27 2.61 18.73
N GLN A 100 1.12 1.30 18.95
CA GLN A 100 0.69 0.76 20.24
C GLN A 100 1.72 1.05 21.34
N ASP A 101 3.02 0.89 21.05
CA ASP A 101 4.10 1.19 22.00
C ASP A 101 4.16 2.68 22.33
N ALA A 102 4.03 3.56 21.33
CA ALA A 102 3.98 5.01 21.54
C ALA A 102 2.78 5.41 22.43
N ARG A 103 1.60 4.84 22.18
CA ARG A 103 0.40 5.08 22.99
C ARG A 103 0.53 4.56 24.41
N ARG A 104 1.16 3.39 24.58
CA ARG A 104 1.41 2.81 25.91
C ARG A 104 2.36 3.68 26.72
N LYS A 105 3.39 4.24 26.08
CA LYS A 105 4.33 5.15 26.74
C LYS A 105 3.67 6.45 27.18
N ASP A 106 2.84 7.05 26.33
CA ASP A 106 2.08 8.27 26.65
C ASP A 106 1.16 8.08 27.87
N LEU A 107 0.50 6.93 27.98
CA LEU A 107 -0.34 6.59 29.15
C LEU A 107 0.45 6.36 30.44
N LEU A 108 1.72 5.96 30.35
CA LEU A 108 2.59 5.73 31.50
C LEU A 108 3.27 7.02 31.99
N ASP A 109 3.43 8.01 31.10
CA ASP A 109 4.02 9.32 31.41
C ASP A 109 2.98 10.34 31.95
N GLN A 110 1.70 9.98 32.05
CA GLN A 110 0.70 10.82 32.72
C GLN A 110 0.85 10.72 34.26
N PRO A 111 1.07 11.84 34.96
CA PRO A 111 1.05 11.84 36.41
C PRO A 111 -0.37 11.49 36.90
N PRO A 112 -0.51 10.72 38.00
CA PRO A 112 -1.80 10.49 38.60
C PRO A 112 -2.39 11.82 39.11
N ASP A 113 -3.66 12.07 38.80
CA ASP A 113 -4.48 13.12 39.43
C ASP A 113 -4.58 12.91 40.95
#